data_AF-A0A2N2IUB1-F1
#
_entry.id   AF-A0A2N2IUB1-F1
#
_cell.length_a   1.000
_cell.length_b   1.000
_cell.length_c   1.000
_cell.angle_alpha   90.00
_cell.angle_beta   90.00
_cell.angle_gamma   90.00
#
_symmetry.space_group_name_H-M   'P 1'
#
loop_
_entity.id
_entity.type
_entity.pdbx_description
1 polymer ?
#
loop_
_entity_poly.entity_id
_entity_poly.type
_entity_poly.pdbx_seq_one_letter_code
_entity_poly.pdbx_strand_id
1 'polypeptide(L)'
;MLDPGLRFEGFDTEDWTRLVELMRGRPGSGEEAGLIVVHDQGRVRKAIRTEGRVSLRSGDAWPQPLAGVARQETAGWVVALEAGALDAWMDWVGKGVQRQHDLLDQLLVAWEGLRDLAVQGRLVTWPTAASSVPVPRRAMILRAIGLLCPAGQSVVIAAWDGGKLWTSLAVRMSGSGLDWMMGPESFRASVEAAGPNPDALWTCLLDRARERMGPVALGIAADRTQWDQIAGTTEVGAWAKAVVSGRVRVEPLGRGLALPLAVDASRMAFSTLRSVLGRRNGARTEEGGAQ
;
A
#
# COMPACT_ATOMS: atom_id res chain seq x y z
N MET A 1 -6.33 12.80 15.24
CA MET A 1 -5.39 13.89 15.59
C MET A 1 -4.01 13.26 15.51
N LEU A 2 -3.14 13.68 14.58
CA LEU A 2 -1.82 13.05 14.45
C LEU A 2 -1.03 13.18 15.76
N ASP A 3 -0.23 12.18 16.09
CA ASP A 3 0.66 12.17 17.26
C ASP A 3 1.41 13.52 17.36
N PRO A 4 1.39 14.24 18.50
CA PRO A 4 2.17 15.46 18.67
C PRO A 4 3.69 15.25 18.48
N GLY A 5 4.18 14.01 18.57
CA GLY A 5 5.56 13.65 18.26
C GLY A 5 5.84 13.39 16.77
N LEU A 6 4.81 13.17 15.94
CA LEU A 6 4.97 12.90 14.52
C LEU A 6 5.11 14.19 13.74
N ARG A 7 6.31 14.43 13.20
CA ARG A 7 6.53 15.51 12.25
C ARG A 7 6.17 15.05 10.83
N PHE A 8 5.31 15.80 10.17
CA PHE A 8 4.91 15.55 8.79
C PHE A 8 5.19 16.78 7.93
N GLU A 9 5.96 16.65 6.86
CA GLU A 9 6.32 17.79 6.01
C GLU A 9 6.55 17.42 4.55
N GLY A 10 6.40 18.40 3.65
CA GLY A 10 6.78 18.29 2.24
C GLY A 10 5.88 17.40 1.40
N PHE A 11 4.60 17.29 1.75
CA PHE A 11 3.57 16.64 0.93
C PHE A 11 2.46 17.62 0.61
N ASP A 12 2.02 17.61 -0.64
CA ASP A 12 0.71 18.11 -1.04
C ASP A 12 -0.28 16.96 -1.34
N THR A 13 -1.48 17.30 -1.83
CA THR A 13 -2.50 16.31 -2.20
C THR A 13 -2.09 15.43 -3.37
N GLU A 14 -1.34 15.96 -4.33
CA GLU A 14 -0.86 15.21 -5.49
C GLU A 14 0.23 14.22 -5.07
N ASP A 15 1.15 14.61 -4.20
CA ASP A 15 2.22 13.76 -3.69
C ASP A 15 1.69 12.53 -2.95
N TRP A 16 0.62 12.70 -2.16
CA TRP A 16 -0.07 11.59 -1.53
C TRP A 16 -0.66 10.61 -2.54
N THR A 17 -1.26 11.15 -3.60
CA THR A 17 -1.82 10.33 -4.69
C THR A 17 -0.71 9.55 -5.39
N ARG A 18 0.40 10.22 -5.74
CA ARG A 18 1.58 9.59 -6.35
C ARG A 18 2.23 8.56 -5.44
N LEU A 19 2.30 8.80 -4.13
CA LEU A 19 2.83 7.82 -3.17
C LEU A 19 1.96 6.56 -3.11
N VAL A 20 0.63 6.72 -3.08
CA VAL A 20 -0.31 5.59 -3.12
C VAL A 20 -0.18 4.84 -4.44
N GLU A 21 -0.08 5.54 -5.57
CA GLU A 21 0.19 4.94 -6.88
C GLU A 21 1.50 4.15 -6.89
N LEU A 22 2.58 4.73 -6.36
CA LEU A 22 3.88 4.06 -6.27
C LEU A 22 3.80 2.74 -5.49
N MET A 23 3.10 2.76 -4.34
CA MET A 23 2.94 1.57 -3.50
C MET A 23 2.01 0.52 -4.11
N ARG A 24 1.07 0.93 -4.96
CA ARG A 24 0.22 0.01 -5.74
C ARG A 24 0.98 -0.60 -6.92
N GLY A 25 1.89 0.16 -7.53
CA GLY A 25 2.43 -0.09 -8.87
C GLY A 25 1.37 0.23 -9.95
N ARG A 26 1.80 0.45 -11.20
CA ARG A 26 0.82 0.45 -12.30
C ARG A 26 0.13 -0.91 -12.35
N PRO A 27 -1.17 -0.89 -12.70
CA PRO A 27 -1.78 -1.98 -13.45
C PRO A 27 -0.77 -2.59 -14.42
N GLY A 28 -0.46 -3.87 -14.28
CA GLY A 28 -0.15 -4.63 -15.49
C GLY A 28 -1.28 -4.38 -16.49
N SER A 29 -1.06 -4.57 -17.79
CA SER A 29 -2.09 -4.43 -18.83
C SER A 29 -3.29 -5.39 -18.68
N GLY A 30 -3.48 -5.99 -17.50
CA GLY A 30 -4.64 -6.71 -17.03
C GLY A 30 -4.89 -6.58 -15.51
N GLU A 31 -4.61 -5.44 -14.84
CA GLU A 31 -5.33 -5.19 -13.57
C GLU A 31 -6.81 -4.98 -13.90
N GLU A 32 -7.59 -5.94 -13.43
CA GLU A 32 -9.02 -6.00 -13.56
C GLU A 32 -9.62 -4.85 -12.71
N ALA A 33 -10.37 -3.94 -13.36
CA ALA A 33 -10.98 -2.77 -12.74
C ALA A 33 -11.69 -3.07 -11.41
N GLY A 34 -11.67 -2.14 -10.46
CA GLY A 34 -12.34 -2.30 -9.18
C GLY A 34 -13.83 -1.99 -9.25
N LEU A 35 -14.64 -2.70 -8.47
CA LEU A 35 -16.05 -2.38 -8.29
C LEU A 35 -16.37 -2.13 -6.81
N ILE A 36 -17.00 -1.00 -6.54
CA ILE A 36 -17.58 -0.66 -5.23
C ILE A 36 -19.10 -0.69 -5.37
N VAL A 37 -19.77 -1.53 -4.59
CA VAL A 37 -21.22 -1.63 -4.53
C VAL A 37 -21.70 -1.14 -3.17
N VAL A 38 -22.60 -0.17 -3.17
CA VAL A 38 -23.34 0.27 -1.98
C VAL A 38 -24.74 -0.30 -2.08
N HIS A 39 -25.16 -1.04 -1.06
CA HIS A 39 -26.48 -1.67 -1.00
C HIS A 39 -27.23 -1.28 0.27
N ASP A 40 -28.56 -1.41 0.24
CA ASP A 40 -29.44 -1.09 1.35
C ASP A 40 -30.71 -1.92 1.20
N GLN A 41 -31.20 -2.51 2.31
CA GLN A 41 -32.43 -3.29 2.34
C GLN A 41 -32.56 -4.33 1.20
N GLY A 42 -31.46 -5.05 0.92
CA GLY A 42 -31.43 -6.07 -0.13
C GLY A 42 -31.49 -5.53 -1.56
N ARG A 43 -31.12 -4.26 -1.78
CA ARG A 43 -31.03 -3.66 -3.10
C ARG A 43 -29.76 -2.84 -3.29
N VAL A 44 -29.26 -2.81 -4.51
CA VAL A 44 -28.16 -1.92 -4.91
C VAL A 44 -28.68 -0.47 -4.88
N ARG A 45 -27.97 0.41 -4.19
CA ARG A 45 -28.19 1.86 -4.20
C ARG A 45 -27.28 2.54 -5.21
N LYS A 46 -26.02 2.12 -5.23
CA LYS A 46 -25.01 2.70 -6.09
C LYS A 46 -23.96 1.64 -6.40
N ALA A 47 -23.45 1.65 -7.62
CA ALA A 47 -22.30 0.87 -8.00
C ALA A 47 -21.34 1.78 -8.77
N ILE A 48 -20.06 1.73 -8.42
CA ILE A 48 -19.01 2.58 -8.97
C ILE A 48 -17.87 1.67 -9.40
N ARG A 49 -17.45 1.80 -10.65
CA ARG A 49 -16.23 1.17 -11.14
C ARG A 49 -15.10 2.18 -11.07
N THR A 50 -13.89 1.71 -10.75
CA THR A 50 -12.70 2.57 -10.83
C THR A 50 -12.45 3.02 -12.27
N GLU A 51 -12.82 2.18 -13.24
CA GLU A 51 -12.67 2.43 -14.67
C GLU A 51 -13.87 1.90 -15.46
N GLY A 52 -14.30 2.64 -16.49
CA GLY A 52 -15.35 2.20 -17.39
C GLY A 52 -16.77 2.33 -16.84
N ARG A 53 -17.71 1.65 -17.52
CA ARG A 53 -19.14 1.66 -17.17
C ARG A 53 -19.48 0.48 -16.27
N VAL A 54 -20.51 0.67 -15.44
CA VAL A 54 -21.09 -0.34 -14.55
C VAL A 54 -22.41 -0.84 -15.14
N SER A 55 -22.62 -2.15 -15.16
CA SER A 55 -23.89 -2.74 -15.61
C SER A 55 -24.95 -2.80 -14.50
N LEU A 56 -24.53 -3.03 -13.25
CA LEU A 56 -25.37 -2.95 -12.05
C LEU A 56 -26.06 -1.59 -11.91
N ARG A 57 -27.38 -1.62 -11.72
CA ARG A 57 -28.24 -0.44 -11.59
C ARG A 57 -28.75 -0.29 -10.16
N SER A 58 -29.11 0.94 -9.83
CA SER A 58 -29.87 1.20 -8.61
C SER A 58 -31.21 0.46 -8.66
N GLY A 59 -31.52 -0.26 -7.59
CA GLY A 59 -32.73 -1.08 -7.46
C GLY A 59 -32.51 -2.58 -7.70
N ASP A 60 -31.39 -2.99 -8.30
CA ASP A 60 -31.06 -4.40 -8.52
C ASP A 60 -31.02 -5.17 -7.18
N ALA A 61 -31.41 -6.45 -7.21
CA ALA A 61 -31.48 -7.28 -6.01
C ALA A 61 -30.10 -7.55 -5.38
N TRP A 62 -30.05 -7.64 -4.05
CA TRP A 62 -28.87 -7.90 -3.24
C TRP A 62 -29.24 -8.73 -1.99
N PRO A 63 -28.37 -9.59 -1.42
CA PRO A 63 -27.00 -9.89 -1.80
C PRO A 63 -26.87 -10.76 -3.05
N GLN A 64 -25.80 -10.52 -3.82
CA GLN A 64 -25.38 -11.38 -4.91
C GLN A 64 -24.00 -11.99 -4.59
N PRO A 65 -23.68 -13.21 -5.07
CA PRO A 65 -22.34 -13.76 -4.92
C PRO A 65 -21.30 -12.86 -5.58
N LEU A 66 -20.36 -12.31 -4.79
CA LEU A 66 -19.38 -11.31 -5.28
C LEU A 66 -18.51 -11.83 -6.42
N ALA A 67 -18.19 -13.13 -6.45
CA ALA A 67 -17.45 -13.73 -7.57
C ALA A 67 -18.25 -13.69 -8.89
N GLY A 68 -19.58 -13.81 -8.83
CA GLY A 68 -20.45 -13.66 -9.99
C GLY A 68 -20.48 -12.22 -10.47
N VAL A 69 -20.65 -11.28 -9.54
CA VAL A 69 -20.61 -9.84 -9.81
C VAL A 69 -19.27 -9.41 -10.42
N ALA A 70 -18.16 -9.89 -9.86
CA ALA A 70 -16.82 -9.63 -10.36
C ALA A 70 -16.68 -10.07 -11.82
N ARG A 71 -17.14 -11.28 -12.15
CA ARG A 71 -17.11 -11.79 -13.54
C ARG A 71 -18.01 -11.00 -14.47
N GLN A 72 -19.24 -10.68 -14.05
CA GLN A 72 -20.19 -9.90 -14.85
C GLN A 72 -19.65 -8.51 -15.19
N GLU A 73 -19.06 -7.83 -14.20
CA GLU A 73 -18.52 -6.48 -14.35
C GLU A 73 -17.07 -6.48 -14.88
N THR A 74 -16.47 -7.66 -15.11
CA THR A 74 -15.05 -7.80 -15.46
C THR A 74 -14.16 -7.01 -14.48
N ALA A 75 -14.42 -7.23 -13.19
CA ALA A 75 -13.79 -6.53 -12.08
C ALA A 75 -12.85 -7.46 -11.30
N GLY A 76 -11.70 -6.94 -10.89
CA GLY A 76 -10.64 -7.73 -10.24
C GLY A 76 -10.76 -7.87 -8.75
N TRP A 77 -11.54 -6.96 -8.21
CA TRP A 77 -11.91 -6.94 -6.83
C TRP A 77 -13.28 -6.29 -6.75
N VAL A 78 -14.04 -6.74 -5.77
CA VAL A 78 -15.36 -6.17 -5.47
C VAL A 78 -15.40 -5.87 -3.99
N VAL A 79 -15.80 -4.65 -3.66
CA VAL A 79 -16.12 -4.24 -2.29
C VAL A 79 -17.60 -3.94 -2.25
N ALA A 80 -18.35 -4.70 -1.46
CA ALA A 80 -19.76 -4.44 -1.18
C ALA A 80 -19.92 -3.90 0.24
N LEU A 81 -20.63 -2.79 0.36
CA LEU A 81 -20.85 -2.05 1.59
C LEU A 81 -22.34 -1.82 1.79
N GLU A 82 -22.83 -2.07 3.00
CA GLU A 82 -24.16 -1.63 3.40
C GLU A 82 -24.17 -0.09 3.54
N ALA A 83 -25.28 0.55 3.15
CA ALA A 83 -25.49 1.96 3.37
C ALA A 83 -25.36 2.30 4.88
N GLY A 84 -24.64 3.37 5.19
CA GLY A 84 -24.33 3.74 6.58
C GLY A 84 -23.25 2.89 7.26
N ALA A 85 -22.69 1.87 6.60
CA ALA A 85 -21.55 1.13 7.14
C ALA A 85 -20.32 2.03 7.31
N LEU A 86 -20.04 2.88 6.31
CA LEU A 86 -18.91 3.81 6.37
C LEU A 86 -19.09 4.84 7.50
N ASP A 87 -20.29 5.35 7.70
CA ASP A 87 -20.59 6.30 8.78
C ASP A 87 -20.42 5.64 10.15
N ALA A 88 -20.92 4.41 10.31
CA ALA A 88 -20.72 3.63 11.53
C ALA A 88 -19.23 3.36 11.81
N TRP A 89 -18.43 3.10 10.77
CA TRP A 89 -16.99 2.96 10.90
C TRP A 89 -16.30 4.27 11.30
N MET A 90 -16.68 5.39 10.69
CA MET A 90 -16.14 6.71 11.06
C MET A 90 -16.48 7.06 12.51
N ASP A 91 -17.70 6.78 12.95
CA ASP A 91 -18.11 6.93 14.35
C ASP A 91 -17.31 6.04 15.29
N TRP A 92 -17.04 4.80 14.89
CA TRP A 92 -16.19 3.87 15.64
C TRP A 92 -14.77 4.42 15.78
N VAL A 93 -14.16 4.85 14.67
CA VAL A 93 -12.82 5.46 14.65
C VAL A 93 -12.80 6.69 15.55
N GLY A 94 -13.81 7.55 15.47
CA GLY A 94 -13.93 8.74 16.31
C GLY A 94 -14.00 8.42 17.82
N LYS A 95 -14.67 7.34 18.20
CA LYS A 95 -14.77 6.90 19.61
C LYS A 95 -13.53 6.15 20.09
N GLY A 96 -12.89 5.39 19.21
CA GLY A 96 -11.75 4.54 19.54
C GLY A 96 -10.40 5.28 19.55
N VAL A 97 -10.27 6.36 18.78
CA VAL A 97 -9.03 7.15 18.73
C VAL A 97 -8.89 8.01 19.99
N GLN A 98 -7.82 7.79 20.74
CA GLN A 98 -7.50 8.53 21.96
C GLN A 98 -6.40 9.58 21.67
N ARG A 99 -6.26 10.59 22.54
CA ARG A 99 -5.27 11.67 22.33
C ARG A 99 -3.82 11.17 22.38
N GLN A 100 -3.58 10.09 23.11
CA GLN A 100 -2.28 9.44 23.25
C GLN A 100 -1.98 8.40 22.16
N HIS A 101 -2.95 8.09 21.29
CA HIS A 101 -2.71 7.16 20.19
C HIS A 101 -1.82 7.81 19.16
N ASP A 102 -0.73 7.13 18.80
CA ASP A 102 0.06 7.55 17.67
C ASP A 102 -0.61 7.16 16.34
N LEU A 103 0.03 7.47 15.20
CA LEU A 103 -0.52 7.13 13.88
C LEU A 103 -0.78 5.63 13.72
N LEU A 104 0.11 4.79 14.23
CA LEU A 104 -0.03 3.35 14.11
C LEU A 104 -1.20 2.83 14.95
N ASP A 105 -1.38 3.35 16.16
CA ASP A 105 -2.54 3.03 17.00
C ASP A 105 -3.86 3.46 16.33
N GLN A 106 -3.88 4.65 15.72
CA GLN A 106 -5.04 5.15 14.98
C GLN A 106 -5.39 4.25 13.77
N LEU A 107 -4.37 3.81 13.02
CA LEU A 107 -4.56 2.87 11.91
C LEU A 107 -5.06 1.51 12.38
N LEU A 108 -4.58 1.01 13.52
CA LEU A 108 -5.06 -0.25 14.10
C LEU A 108 -6.52 -0.16 14.55
N VAL A 109 -6.92 0.92 15.23
CA VAL A 109 -8.32 1.18 15.59
C VAL A 109 -9.22 1.21 14.34
N ALA A 110 -8.76 1.88 13.29
CA ALA A 110 -9.49 1.94 12.02
C ALA A 110 -9.60 0.56 11.35
N TRP A 111 -8.53 -0.23 11.38
CA TRP A 111 -8.53 -1.59 10.86
C TRP A 111 -9.49 -2.51 11.62
N GLU A 112 -9.50 -2.42 12.95
CA GLU A 112 -10.40 -3.19 13.81
C GLU A 112 -11.87 -2.88 13.49
N GLY A 113 -12.21 -1.59 13.32
CA GLY A 113 -13.56 -1.19 12.92
C GLY A 113 -13.96 -1.73 11.54
N LEU A 114 -13.07 -1.71 10.55
CA LEU A 114 -13.34 -2.32 9.23
C LEU A 114 -13.56 -3.83 9.34
N ARG A 115 -12.75 -4.52 10.16
CA ARG A 115 -12.89 -5.95 10.38
C ARG A 115 -14.22 -6.27 11.07
N ASP A 116 -14.64 -5.47 12.04
CA ASP A 116 -15.93 -5.63 12.72
C ASP A 116 -17.11 -5.51 11.74
N LEU A 117 -17.10 -4.48 10.88
CA LEU A 117 -18.07 -4.39 9.78
C LEU A 117 -18.06 -5.63 8.87
N ALA A 118 -16.87 -6.18 8.61
CA ALA A 118 -16.74 -7.36 7.76
C ALA A 118 -17.26 -8.64 8.43
N VAL A 119 -17.04 -8.80 9.73
CA VAL A 119 -17.58 -9.91 10.52
C VAL A 119 -19.11 -9.83 10.60
N GLN A 120 -19.67 -8.62 10.68
CA GLN A 120 -21.12 -8.38 10.65
C GLN A 120 -21.73 -8.53 9.25
N GLY A 121 -20.93 -8.77 8.21
CA GLY A 121 -21.40 -8.87 6.82
C GLY A 121 -21.81 -7.54 6.19
N ARG A 122 -21.54 -6.42 6.85
CA ARG A 122 -21.82 -5.05 6.37
C ARG A 122 -20.76 -4.53 5.41
N LEU A 123 -19.59 -5.18 5.41
CA LEU A 123 -18.51 -5.03 4.45
C LEU A 123 -18.15 -6.43 3.93
N VAL A 124 -18.25 -6.66 2.63
CA VAL A 124 -17.84 -7.92 2.01
C VAL A 124 -16.90 -7.62 0.86
N THR A 125 -15.80 -8.36 0.79
CA THR A 125 -14.77 -8.15 -0.23
C THR A 125 -14.46 -9.43 -0.98
N TRP A 126 -14.10 -9.28 -2.26
CA TRP A 126 -13.63 -10.35 -3.14
C TRP A 126 -12.34 -9.87 -3.84
N PRO A 127 -11.32 -10.73 -4.07
CA PRO A 127 -11.33 -12.20 -3.93
C PRO A 127 -11.22 -12.72 -2.51
N THR A 128 -10.76 -11.90 -1.57
CA THR A 128 -10.57 -12.33 -0.18
C THR A 128 -11.46 -11.53 0.74
N ALA A 129 -12.13 -12.24 1.65
CA ALA A 129 -13.03 -11.65 2.60
C ALA A 129 -12.24 -10.82 3.63
N ALA A 130 -12.62 -9.56 3.82
CA ALA A 130 -12.00 -8.68 4.80
C ALA A 130 -12.03 -9.26 6.22
N SER A 131 -13.06 -10.06 6.55
CA SER A 131 -13.18 -10.76 7.83
C SER A 131 -12.10 -11.84 8.06
N SER A 132 -11.53 -12.39 6.98
CA SER A 132 -10.44 -13.38 7.05
C SER A 132 -9.07 -12.76 7.31
N VAL A 133 -8.97 -11.42 7.31
CA VAL A 133 -7.72 -10.71 7.53
C VAL A 133 -7.49 -10.49 9.03
N PRO A 134 -6.53 -11.18 9.68
CA PRO A 134 -6.12 -10.83 11.04
C PRO A 134 -5.69 -9.36 11.14
N VAL A 135 -6.10 -8.73 12.23
CA VAL A 135 -5.53 -7.44 12.63
C VAL A 135 -4.15 -7.72 13.23
N PRO A 136 -3.06 -7.21 12.62
CA PRO A 136 -1.72 -7.36 13.19
C PRO A 136 -1.62 -6.62 14.52
N ARG A 137 -0.86 -7.17 15.48
CA ARG A 137 -0.56 -6.46 16.74
C ARG A 137 0.47 -5.36 16.49
N ARG A 138 0.39 -4.26 17.24
CA ARG A 138 1.37 -3.16 17.22
C ARG A 138 2.82 -3.64 17.24
N ALA A 139 3.15 -4.52 18.20
CA ALA A 139 4.51 -5.05 18.35
C ALA A 139 5.02 -5.81 17.10
N MET A 140 4.11 -6.45 16.35
CA MET A 140 4.46 -7.15 15.11
C MET A 140 4.82 -6.14 14.00
N ILE A 141 4.02 -5.07 13.86
CA ILE A 141 4.29 -4.01 12.88
C ILE A 141 5.60 -3.30 13.22
N LEU A 142 5.78 -2.87 14.48
CA LEU A 142 7.02 -2.21 14.91
C LEU A 142 8.24 -3.10 14.73
N ARG A 143 8.13 -4.41 14.96
CA ARG A 143 9.21 -5.35 14.68
C ARG A 143 9.50 -5.45 13.18
N ALA A 144 8.48 -5.54 12.33
CA ALA A 144 8.65 -5.61 10.89
C ALA A 144 9.29 -4.33 10.31
N ILE A 145 8.82 -3.16 10.78
CA ILE A 145 9.40 -1.87 10.39
C ILE A 145 10.82 -1.73 10.95
N GLY A 146 11.05 -2.13 12.21
CA GLY A 146 12.36 -2.07 12.85
C GLY A 146 13.45 -2.91 12.18
N LEU A 147 13.06 -3.95 11.42
CA LEU A 147 13.99 -4.71 10.56
C LEU A 147 14.45 -3.91 9.34
N LEU A 148 13.61 -3.00 8.83
CA LEU A 148 13.93 -2.14 7.68
C LEU A 148 14.54 -0.81 8.11
N CYS A 149 14.11 -0.30 9.26
CA CYS A 149 14.44 1.02 9.79
C CYS A 149 14.71 0.93 11.30
N PRO A 150 15.97 0.70 11.71
CA PRO A 150 16.36 0.77 13.11
C PRO A 150 16.02 2.14 13.73
N ALA A 151 15.85 2.17 15.06
CA ALA A 151 15.60 3.41 15.79
C ALA A 151 16.74 4.42 15.57
N GLY A 152 16.39 5.69 15.36
CA GLY A 152 17.30 6.78 15.03
C GLY A 152 17.78 6.81 13.57
N GLN A 153 17.33 5.85 12.74
CA GLN A 153 17.67 5.79 11.32
C GLN A 153 16.45 6.06 10.44
N SER A 154 16.70 6.34 9.17
CA SER A 154 15.68 6.64 8.18
C SER A 154 15.64 5.63 7.02
N VAL A 155 14.46 5.45 6.46
CA VAL A 155 14.25 4.76 5.18
C VAL A 155 13.81 5.78 4.16
N VAL A 156 14.36 5.67 2.95
CA VAL A 156 14.06 6.59 1.85
C VAL A 156 13.60 5.80 0.64
N ILE A 157 12.46 6.17 0.08
CA ILE A 157 11.92 5.62 -1.15
C ILE A 157 11.77 6.77 -2.13
N ALA A 158 12.26 6.60 -3.36
CA ALA A 158 12.12 7.59 -4.41
C ALA A 158 11.73 6.93 -5.74
N ALA A 159 10.97 7.68 -6.54
CA ALA A 159 10.64 7.31 -7.89
C ALA A 159 10.90 8.49 -8.84
N TRP A 160 11.55 8.19 -9.95
CA TRP A 160 11.95 9.16 -10.97
C TRP A 160 11.04 9.05 -12.19
N ASP A 161 10.73 10.16 -12.85
CA ASP A 161 10.02 10.16 -14.14
C ASP A 161 10.67 11.19 -15.06
N GLY A 162 11.20 10.74 -16.19
CA GLY A 162 11.90 11.61 -17.15
C GLY A 162 13.07 12.39 -16.54
N GLY A 163 13.81 11.78 -15.60
CA GLY A 163 14.95 12.42 -14.93
C GLY A 163 14.57 13.45 -13.85
N LYS A 164 13.29 13.56 -13.49
CA LYS A 164 12.80 14.41 -12.39
C LYS A 164 12.29 13.56 -11.24
N LEU A 165 12.33 14.11 -10.03
CA LEU A 165 11.72 13.45 -8.87
C LEU A 165 10.20 13.47 -9.04
N TRP A 166 9.63 12.29 -9.28
CA TRP A 166 8.18 12.13 -9.41
C TRP A 166 7.52 12.10 -8.03
N THR A 167 8.02 11.26 -7.13
CA THR A 167 7.64 11.26 -5.72
C THR A 167 8.74 10.64 -4.86
N SER A 168 8.72 10.95 -3.56
CA SER A 168 9.57 10.31 -2.56
C SER A 168 8.93 10.30 -1.19
N LEU A 169 9.34 9.36 -0.37
CA LEU A 169 8.98 9.24 1.03
C LEU A 169 10.26 8.95 1.81
N ALA A 170 10.61 9.82 2.75
CA ALA A 170 11.58 9.50 3.79
C ALA A 170 10.86 9.37 5.13
N VAL A 171 11.14 8.29 5.85
CA VAL A 171 10.55 7.98 7.15
C VAL A 171 11.66 7.74 8.16
N ARG A 172 11.49 8.23 9.40
CA ARG A 172 12.39 7.93 10.51
C ARG A 172 11.63 7.22 11.63
N MET A 173 12.32 6.25 12.20
CA MET A 173 11.84 5.54 13.39
C MET A 173 12.56 6.08 14.62
N SER A 174 11.82 6.38 15.67
CA SER A 174 12.32 6.55 17.03
C SER A 174 12.27 5.22 17.80
N GLY A 175 12.64 5.23 19.07
CA GLY A 175 12.46 4.07 19.96
C GLY A 175 10.99 3.70 20.21
N SER A 176 10.04 4.61 19.96
CA SER A 176 8.60 4.40 20.21
C SER A 176 7.76 4.15 18.95
N GLY A 177 8.27 4.48 17.76
CA GLY A 177 7.55 4.33 16.50
C GLY A 177 8.01 5.29 15.40
N LEU A 178 7.17 5.51 14.41
CA LEU A 178 7.40 6.52 13.37
C LEU A 178 7.30 7.91 13.99
N ASP A 179 8.38 8.71 13.93
CA ASP A 179 8.41 10.05 14.52
C ASP A 179 8.56 11.17 13.48
N TRP A 180 8.97 10.84 12.25
CA TRP A 180 9.10 11.84 11.19
C TRP A 180 8.85 11.25 9.80
N MET A 181 8.00 11.91 9.03
CA MET A 181 7.76 11.68 7.63
C MET A 181 8.05 12.93 6.78
N MET A 182 8.83 12.74 5.72
CA MET A 182 9.17 13.79 4.75
C MET A 182 8.77 13.37 3.34
N GLY A 183 8.06 14.25 2.65
CA GLY A 183 7.63 14.08 1.27
C GLY A 183 8.54 14.76 0.26
N PRO A 184 8.19 14.68 -1.03
CA PRO A 184 9.06 15.09 -2.13
C PRO A 184 9.37 16.58 -2.16
N GLU A 185 8.47 17.45 -1.72
CA GLU A 185 8.72 18.90 -1.68
C GLU A 185 9.90 19.27 -0.76
N SER A 186 10.18 18.44 0.24
CA SER A 186 11.35 18.64 1.10
C SER A 186 12.69 18.42 0.39
N PHE A 187 12.68 17.73 -0.75
CA PHE A 187 13.87 17.35 -1.50
C PHE A 187 13.96 18.04 -2.87
N ARG A 188 12.82 18.41 -3.47
CA ARG A 188 12.71 18.83 -4.88
C ARG A 188 13.71 19.90 -5.27
N ALA A 189 13.79 21.01 -4.52
CA ALA A 189 14.70 22.11 -4.83
C ALA A 189 16.19 21.69 -4.82
N SER A 190 16.59 20.81 -3.88
CA SER A 190 17.98 20.33 -3.80
C SER A 190 18.31 19.37 -4.93
N VAL A 191 17.37 18.48 -5.24
CA VAL A 191 17.49 17.50 -6.31
C VAL A 191 17.53 18.20 -7.68
N GLU A 192 16.67 19.18 -7.92
CA GLU A 192 16.69 19.97 -9.17
C GLU A 192 18.02 20.73 -9.36
N ALA A 193 18.60 21.27 -8.27
CA ALA A 193 19.89 21.95 -8.31
C ALA A 193 21.07 21.00 -8.59
N ALA A 194 20.95 19.70 -8.31
CA ALA A 194 21.99 18.70 -8.58
C ALA A 194 22.13 18.34 -10.07
N GLY A 195 21.22 18.81 -10.93
CA GLY A 195 21.29 18.63 -12.38
C GLY A 195 20.78 17.26 -12.87
N PRO A 196 20.98 16.91 -14.15
CA PRO A 196 20.29 15.76 -14.76
C PRO A 196 20.95 14.40 -14.47
N ASN A 197 22.11 14.36 -13.81
CA ASN A 197 22.84 13.11 -13.59
C ASN A 197 22.11 12.25 -12.53
N PRO A 198 21.56 11.07 -12.91
CA PRO A 198 20.77 10.25 -11.99
C PRO A 198 21.51 9.80 -10.73
N ASP A 199 22.83 9.61 -10.78
CA ASP A 199 23.62 9.23 -9.60
C ASP A 199 23.78 10.42 -8.66
N ALA A 200 24.06 11.62 -9.19
CA ALA A 200 24.13 12.84 -8.41
C ALA A 200 22.78 13.19 -7.75
N LEU A 201 21.67 12.98 -8.47
CA LEU A 201 20.32 13.15 -7.93
C LEU A 201 20.05 12.22 -6.73
N TRP A 202 20.42 10.93 -6.87
CA TRP A 202 20.23 9.95 -5.81
C TRP A 202 21.10 10.23 -4.59
N THR A 203 22.40 10.53 -4.79
CA THR A 203 23.31 10.91 -3.72
C THR A 203 22.82 12.17 -3.01
N CYS A 204 22.40 13.21 -3.76
CA CYS A 204 21.84 14.43 -3.18
C CYS A 204 20.64 14.14 -2.29
N LEU A 205 19.70 13.31 -2.75
CA LEU A 205 18.51 12.95 -1.99
C LEU A 205 18.87 12.23 -0.69
N LEU A 206 19.78 11.25 -0.73
CA LEU A 206 20.23 10.55 0.46
C LEU A 206 20.98 11.45 1.43
N ASP A 207 21.86 12.32 0.94
CA ASP A 207 22.60 13.25 1.80
C ASP A 207 21.66 14.23 2.50
N ARG A 208 20.64 14.73 1.80
CA ARG A 208 19.61 15.57 2.41
C ARG A 208 18.79 14.81 3.46
N ALA A 209 18.46 13.55 3.20
CA ALA A 209 17.81 12.71 4.21
C ALA A 209 18.72 12.49 5.43
N ARG A 210 20.02 12.26 5.23
CA ARG A 210 21.01 12.10 6.30
C ARG A 210 21.15 13.36 7.14
N GLU A 211 21.27 14.51 6.50
CA GLU A 211 21.39 15.82 7.16
C GLU A 211 20.18 16.15 8.02
N ARG A 212 18.97 15.81 7.54
CA ARG A 212 17.73 16.20 8.22
C ARG A 212 17.23 15.17 9.21
N MET A 213 17.25 13.89 8.83
CA MET A 213 16.61 12.81 9.59
C MET A 213 17.62 11.93 10.34
N GLY A 214 18.92 12.04 10.05
CA GLY A 214 19.94 11.15 10.58
C GLY A 214 20.24 9.98 9.63
N PRO A 215 21.06 9.00 10.05
CA PRO A 215 21.58 7.95 9.17
C PRO A 215 20.49 7.24 8.37
N VAL A 216 20.72 7.02 7.07
CA VAL A 216 19.81 6.25 6.22
C VAL A 216 20.14 4.76 6.35
N ALA A 217 19.20 4.00 6.91
CA ALA A 217 19.25 2.55 7.03
C ALA A 217 19.09 1.86 5.66
N LEU A 218 18.19 2.41 4.84
CA LEU A 218 17.81 1.85 3.55
C LEU A 218 17.23 2.95 2.65
N GLY A 219 17.84 3.14 1.50
CA GLY A 219 17.35 3.94 0.39
C GLY A 219 16.96 3.01 -0.75
N ILE A 220 15.81 3.22 -1.38
CA ILE A 220 15.34 2.52 -2.57
C ILE A 220 14.93 3.55 -3.61
N ALA A 221 15.45 3.45 -4.83
CA ALA A 221 15.05 4.32 -5.93
C ALA A 221 14.97 3.57 -7.26
N ALA A 222 14.00 3.94 -8.10
CA ALA A 222 13.91 3.44 -9.47
C ALA A 222 13.19 4.46 -10.36
N ASP A 223 13.28 4.29 -11.68
CA ASP A 223 12.37 4.97 -12.59
C ASP A 223 10.94 4.46 -12.36
N ARG A 224 9.94 5.34 -12.51
CA ARG A 224 8.52 5.03 -12.31
C ARG A 224 8.10 3.80 -13.11
N THR A 225 8.52 3.72 -14.38
CA THR A 225 8.17 2.60 -15.26
C THR A 225 8.76 1.28 -14.77
N GLN A 226 9.95 1.32 -14.14
CA GLN A 226 10.58 0.14 -13.56
C GLN A 226 9.90 -0.24 -12.24
N TRP A 227 9.60 0.75 -11.40
CA TRP A 227 8.83 0.58 -10.18
C TRP A 227 7.51 -0.14 -10.45
N ASP A 228 6.77 0.33 -11.44
CA ASP A 228 5.51 -0.25 -11.91
C ASP A 228 5.65 -1.74 -12.29
N GLN A 229 6.63 -2.06 -13.13
CA GLN A 229 6.89 -3.44 -13.55
C GLN A 229 7.24 -4.35 -12.37
N ILE A 230 8.03 -3.84 -11.43
CA ILE A 230 8.58 -4.62 -10.32
C ILE A 230 7.58 -4.74 -9.16
N ALA A 231 6.75 -3.72 -8.94
CA ALA A 231 5.65 -3.75 -7.97
C ALA A 231 4.53 -4.70 -8.43
N GLY A 232 4.26 -4.77 -9.74
CA GLY A 232 3.22 -5.62 -10.33
C GLY A 232 3.61 -7.09 -10.55
N THR A 233 4.90 -7.43 -10.60
CA THR A 233 5.32 -8.83 -10.87
C THR A 233 5.15 -9.76 -9.67
N THR A 234 4.70 -10.99 -9.96
CA THR A 234 4.63 -12.13 -9.03
C THR A 234 5.85 -13.06 -9.13
N GLU A 235 6.81 -12.77 -10.01
CA GLU A 235 8.01 -13.57 -10.21
C GLU A 235 8.95 -13.45 -8.99
N VAL A 236 9.28 -14.60 -8.39
CA VAL A 236 10.26 -14.69 -7.30
C VAL A 236 11.63 -14.26 -7.81
N GLY A 237 12.33 -13.38 -7.08
CA GLY A 237 13.65 -12.88 -7.47
C GLY A 237 13.62 -11.74 -8.49
N ALA A 238 12.45 -11.25 -8.94
CA ALA A 238 12.38 -10.11 -9.86
C ALA A 238 13.00 -8.84 -9.27
N TRP A 239 12.83 -8.61 -7.96
CA TRP A 239 13.49 -7.52 -7.22
C TRP A 239 15.01 -7.70 -7.20
N ALA A 240 15.48 -8.91 -6.87
CA ALA A 240 16.90 -9.24 -6.89
C ALA A 240 17.52 -8.93 -8.27
N LYS A 241 16.86 -9.41 -9.33
CA LYS A 241 17.27 -9.16 -10.72
C LYS A 241 17.25 -7.67 -11.05
N ALA A 242 16.23 -6.93 -10.59
CA ALA A 242 16.15 -5.49 -10.81
C ALA A 242 17.30 -4.72 -10.16
N VAL A 243 17.63 -5.05 -8.91
CA VAL A 243 18.77 -4.46 -8.18
C VAL A 243 20.08 -4.80 -8.88
N VAL A 244 20.32 -6.07 -9.21
CA VAL A 244 21.53 -6.52 -9.91
C VAL A 244 21.66 -5.86 -11.29
N SER A 245 20.55 -5.65 -12.00
CA SER A 245 20.52 -4.98 -13.30
C SER A 245 20.63 -3.46 -13.23
N GLY A 246 20.69 -2.86 -12.04
CA GLY A 246 20.71 -1.40 -11.86
C GLY A 246 19.38 -0.69 -12.14
N ARG A 247 18.28 -1.44 -12.38
CA ARG A 247 16.93 -0.90 -12.54
C ARG A 247 16.32 -0.43 -11.22
N VAL A 248 16.82 -0.95 -10.10
CA VAL A 248 16.50 -0.46 -8.77
C VAL A 248 17.81 -0.18 -8.05
N ARG A 249 17.96 1.05 -7.58
CA ARG A 249 19.04 1.43 -6.68
C ARG A 249 18.64 1.13 -5.25
N VAL A 250 19.57 0.57 -4.51
CA VAL A 250 19.42 0.28 -3.08
C VAL A 250 20.67 0.76 -2.37
N GLU A 251 20.54 1.49 -1.26
CA GLU A 251 21.70 1.97 -0.50
C GLU A 251 21.45 1.97 1.02
N PRO A 252 22.38 1.45 1.86
CA PRO A 252 23.60 0.78 1.48
C PRO A 252 23.33 -0.59 0.85
N LEU A 253 24.11 -0.93 -0.17
CA LEU A 253 24.28 -2.33 -0.60
C LEU A 253 25.13 -3.02 0.47
N GLY A 254 24.51 -3.52 1.53
CA GLY A 254 25.22 -4.32 2.53
C GLY A 254 26.01 -5.45 1.85
N ARG A 255 27.25 -5.71 2.29
CA ARG A 255 28.17 -6.69 1.69
C ARG A 255 27.70 -8.16 1.79
N GLY A 256 26.56 -8.44 2.41
CA GLY A 256 25.93 -9.74 2.42
C GLY A 256 24.50 -9.62 1.90
N LEU A 257 24.21 -10.40 0.85
CA LEU A 257 22.94 -10.81 0.23
C LEU A 257 21.72 -11.03 1.17
N ALA A 258 21.39 -10.10 2.06
CA ALA A 258 20.19 -10.13 2.88
C ALA A 258 19.09 -9.21 2.31
N LEU A 259 19.43 -8.26 1.43
CA LEU A 259 18.47 -7.27 0.91
C LEU A 259 17.53 -7.81 -0.18
N PRO A 260 17.94 -8.63 -1.15
CA PRO A 260 16.99 -9.24 -2.09
C PRO A 260 16.05 -10.22 -1.38
N LEU A 261 16.56 -10.96 -0.38
CA LEU A 261 15.76 -11.84 0.47
C LEU A 261 14.92 -11.06 1.48
N ALA A 262 15.33 -9.89 1.98
CA ALA A 262 14.55 -9.05 2.87
C ALA A 262 13.53 -8.19 2.12
N VAL A 263 13.75 -7.85 0.84
CA VAL A 263 12.76 -7.23 -0.03
C VAL A 263 11.74 -8.27 -0.50
N ASP A 264 12.19 -9.48 -0.86
CA ASP A 264 11.26 -10.58 -1.12
C ASP A 264 10.59 -11.10 0.16
N ALA A 265 11.20 -11.01 1.35
CA ALA A 265 10.60 -11.38 2.64
C ALA A 265 9.76 -10.26 3.27
N SER A 266 10.08 -8.99 3.03
CA SER A 266 9.20 -7.88 3.37
C SER A 266 8.04 -7.83 2.39
N ARG A 267 8.22 -8.17 1.09
CA ARG A 267 7.10 -8.53 0.21
C ARG A 267 6.45 -9.81 0.67
N MET A 268 7.10 -10.83 1.20
CA MET A 268 6.42 -11.98 1.77
C MET A 268 5.63 -11.58 3.01
N ALA A 269 6.04 -10.57 3.79
CA ALA A 269 5.29 -10.04 4.91
C ALA A 269 4.15 -9.12 4.46
N PHE A 270 4.39 -8.25 3.47
CA PHE A 270 3.44 -7.30 2.87
C PHE A 270 2.46 -7.98 1.92
N SER A 271 2.89 -9.07 1.29
CA SER A 271 2.11 -10.00 0.47
C SER A 271 1.57 -11.15 1.28
N THR A 272 2.07 -11.47 2.47
CA THR A 272 1.30 -12.21 3.47
C THR A 272 0.19 -11.31 3.96
N LEU A 273 0.43 -10.02 4.24
CA LEU A 273 -0.64 -9.02 4.42
C LEU A 273 -1.57 -8.93 3.19
N ARG A 274 -1.04 -8.88 1.95
CA ARG A 274 -1.82 -8.80 0.70
C ARG A 274 -2.49 -10.11 0.29
N SER A 275 -1.98 -11.28 0.66
CA SER A 275 -2.54 -12.63 0.37
C SER A 275 -3.49 -13.07 1.48
N VAL A 276 -3.30 -12.56 2.69
CA VAL A 276 -4.35 -12.49 3.69
C VAL A 276 -5.48 -11.55 3.22
N LEU A 277 -5.20 -10.53 2.42
CA LEU A 277 -6.16 -9.66 1.71
C LEU A 277 -6.50 -10.12 0.28
N GLY A 278 -5.98 -11.24 -0.20
CA GLY A 278 -5.95 -11.51 -1.65
C GLY A 278 -5.49 -12.91 -2.05
N ARG A 279 -5.84 -13.96 -1.30
CA ARG A 279 -5.65 -15.34 -1.76
C ARG A 279 -6.60 -15.63 -2.91
N ARG A 280 -6.06 -15.52 -4.14
CA ARG A 280 -6.53 -16.28 -5.30
C ARG A 280 -6.18 -17.75 -5.08
N ASN A 281 -7.18 -18.60 -4.87
CA ASN A 281 -7.02 -20.04 -5.08
C ASN A 281 -7.06 -20.31 -6.59
N GLY A 282 -5.94 -20.80 -7.12
CA GLY A 282 -5.98 -21.62 -8.31
C GLY A 282 -6.60 -22.97 -7.94
N ALA A 283 -7.91 -23.10 -8.12
CA ALA A 283 -8.53 -24.41 -8.28
C ALA A 283 -8.46 -24.73 -9.77
N ARG A 284 -7.49 -25.57 -10.15
CA ARG A 284 -7.54 -26.28 -11.42
C ARG A 284 -8.78 -27.16 -11.41
N THR A 285 -9.59 -26.96 -12.44
CA THR A 285 -10.53 -27.91 -12.99
C THR A 285 -9.84 -29.25 -13.22
N GLU A 286 -10.37 -30.31 -12.62
CA GLU A 286 -10.54 -31.57 -13.32
C GLU A 286 -12.04 -31.87 -13.36
N GLU A 287 -12.59 -31.76 -14.57
CA GLU A 287 -13.87 -32.32 -14.99
C GLU A 287 -13.73 -33.84 -15.19
N GLY A 288 -14.85 -34.54 -15.05
CA GLY A 288 -15.07 -35.86 -15.67
C GLY A 288 -15.19 -37.01 -14.67
N GLY A 289 -16.33 -37.68 -14.51
CA GLY A 289 -17.52 -37.65 -15.33
C GLY A 289 -18.67 -38.40 -14.67
N ALA A 290 -19.84 -38.19 -15.25
CA ALA A 290 -21.05 -38.96 -14.97
C ALA A 290 -20.86 -40.43 -15.40
N GLN A 291 -21.17 -41.35 -14.50
CA GLN A 291 -22.11 -42.47 -14.68
C GLN A 291 -22.47 -43.06 -13.32
#